data_AF-A0A938D2K1-F1
#
_entry.id   AF-A0A938D2K1-F1
#
_cell.length_a   1.000
_cell.length_b   1.000
_cell.length_c   1.000
_cell.angle_alpha   90.00
_cell.angle_beta   90.00
_cell.angle_gamma   90.00
#
_symmetry.space_group_name_H-M   'P 1'
#
loop_
_entity.id
_entity.type
_entity.pdbx_description
1 polymer ?
#
loop_
_entity_poly.entity_id
_entity_poly.type
_entity_poly.pdbx_seq_one_letter_code
_entity_poly.pdbx_strand_id
1 'polypeptide(L)'
;MQVRFLDESTSRDWRIVAHPVNQNALPTGLEAVLAEGAAMSRFAGKAGQIFEGFVERGGKVVGVALAGIGAPGADYRLATLEQAGAALTAKYLLSGEDELLLDLSGAGLSAAETASVLLGARLRAWRHDAYRTKLADDKKPSLKSIAVKGAPVGSEAAWQTEAALAEGVEFTKLLVAEPGNAIYPESFVARCEATMQGSGLSLRVLHPDEMKQLGMGALLGVAQGSAREPRLLVMEWNGGAQGERPLALVGKGVTFDTGGISLKPAAGMEDMKWDMGGAGAVAGAMLALARRGAKANVIGLCGLVENMPDGNAQRPGDVVTSMSGQTIEVVNTDAEGRLVLCDVLTFAQREYKPAAIIDLATLTGAMIVSLGHEYGGLFANDEELAAKIDKAGKASGDKVWRFPLSKAYDKLIDSAIADMKNMGARFGGSITAAQFLQRFVDDSCPWAHLDIAGMVWADKPGATWDKGATGYGVRLLDTFVRQTLEG
;
A
#
# COMPACT_ATOMS: atom_id res chain seq x y z
N MET A 1 -0.75 16.85 -5.41
CA MET A 1 -0.10 17.40 -6.62
C MET A 1 -1.12 17.46 -7.74
N GLN A 2 -1.40 18.63 -8.30
CA GLN A 2 -2.27 18.76 -9.48
C GLN A 2 -1.46 18.56 -10.76
N VAL A 3 -2.06 18.00 -11.80
CA VAL A 3 -1.43 17.83 -13.11
C VAL A 3 -2.30 18.52 -14.16
N ARG A 4 -1.67 19.30 -15.04
CA ARG A 4 -2.35 20.03 -16.11
C ARG A 4 -1.66 19.77 -17.44
N PHE A 5 -2.37 19.19 -18.41
CA PHE A 5 -1.85 19.04 -19.77
C PHE A 5 -2.03 20.36 -20.52
N LEU A 6 -0.98 20.81 -21.21
CA LEU A 6 -0.97 22.07 -21.94
C LEU A 6 -1.17 21.83 -23.43
N ASP A 7 -1.90 22.72 -24.08
CA ASP A 7 -1.95 22.80 -25.54
C ASP A 7 -0.59 23.23 -26.09
N GLU A 8 -0.21 22.74 -27.27
CA GLU A 8 1.09 23.04 -27.90
C GLU A 8 1.34 24.54 -28.11
N SER A 9 0.27 25.32 -28.27
CA SER A 9 0.30 26.79 -28.44
C SER A 9 0.52 27.56 -27.14
N THR A 10 0.49 26.89 -25.98
CA THR A 10 0.63 27.55 -24.68
C THR A 10 2.07 28.06 -24.50
N SER A 11 2.23 29.38 -24.56
CA SER A 11 3.47 30.07 -24.17
C SER A 11 3.30 30.73 -22.80
N ARG A 12 4.17 30.37 -21.87
CA ARG A 12 4.28 30.97 -20.54
C ARG A 12 5.74 30.98 -20.13
N ASP A 13 6.13 31.99 -19.37
CA ASP A 13 7.47 32.04 -18.78
C ASP A 13 7.53 31.10 -17.57
N TRP A 14 8.18 29.95 -17.76
CA TRP A 14 8.38 28.95 -16.73
C TRP A 14 9.67 29.22 -15.96
N ARG A 15 9.60 29.26 -14.63
CA ARG A 15 10.78 29.43 -13.77
C ARG A 15 11.58 28.13 -13.64
N ILE A 16 10.89 26.99 -13.62
CA ILE A 16 11.49 25.65 -13.59
C ILE A 16 10.95 24.83 -14.76
N VAL A 17 11.86 24.29 -15.57
CA VAL A 17 11.56 23.37 -16.67
C VAL A 17 12.31 22.06 -16.45
N ALA A 18 11.59 20.96 -16.31
CA ALA A 18 12.11 19.62 -16.14
C ALA A 18 11.97 18.81 -17.43
N HIS A 19 13.06 18.17 -17.84
CA HIS A 19 13.10 17.26 -18.98
C HIS A 19 13.40 15.83 -18.50
N PRO A 20 12.54 14.83 -18.82
CA PRO A 20 12.90 13.43 -18.66
C PRO A 20 13.99 13.05 -19.66
N VAL A 21 15.03 12.35 -19.21
CA VAL A 21 16.20 12.01 -20.04
C VAL A 21 16.54 10.53 -19.94
N ASN A 22 16.52 9.85 -21.09
CA ASN A 22 16.92 8.45 -21.20
C ASN A 22 18.39 8.25 -20.79
N GLN A 23 18.70 7.06 -20.29
CA GLN A 23 20.06 6.73 -19.89
C GLN A 23 21.04 6.91 -21.06
N ASN A 24 22.17 7.58 -20.78
CA ASN A 24 23.20 7.94 -21.75
C ASN A 24 22.74 8.86 -22.90
N ALA A 25 21.63 9.60 -22.71
CA ALA A 25 21.16 10.62 -23.64
C ALA A 25 21.18 12.02 -23.01
N LEU A 26 20.99 13.05 -23.83
CA LEU A 26 20.67 14.42 -23.43
C LEU A 26 19.57 14.97 -24.36
N PRO A 27 18.72 15.90 -23.89
CA PRO A 27 17.73 16.56 -24.74
C PRO A 27 18.39 17.27 -25.94
N THR A 28 17.77 17.14 -27.11
CA THR A 28 18.19 17.90 -28.30
C THR A 28 17.97 19.39 -28.08
N GLY A 29 18.97 20.21 -28.41
CA GLY A 29 18.90 21.66 -28.25
C GLY A 29 19.12 22.14 -26.82
N LEU A 30 19.56 21.27 -25.90
CA LEU A 30 20.02 21.66 -24.58
C LEU A 30 21.20 22.64 -24.70
N GLU A 31 21.14 23.75 -23.96
CA GLU A 31 22.19 24.75 -23.94
C GLU A 31 23.54 24.15 -23.51
N ALA A 32 24.64 24.56 -24.15
CA ALA A 32 25.97 23.98 -23.92
C ALA A 32 26.39 23.98 -22.45
N VAL A 33 26.08 25.07 -21.72
CA VAL A 33 26.36 25.18 -20.28
C VAL A 33 25.65 24.11 -19.44
N LEU A 34 24.43 23.73 -19.82
CA LEU A 34 23.69 22.66 -19.14
C LEU A 34 24.23 21.29 -19.50
N ALA A 35 24.59 21.06 -20.78
CA ALA A 35 25.20 19.81 -21.22
C ALA A 35 26.55 19.55 -20.55
N GLU A 36 27.43 20.56 -20.50
CA GLU A 36 28.72 20.51 -19.81
C GLU A 36 28.53 20.33 -18.30
N GLY A 37 27.62 21.09 -17.68
CA GLY A 37 27.31 20.96 -16.25
C GLY A 37 26.77 19.56 -15.88
N ALA A 38 25.91 18.99 -16.72
CA ALA A 38 25.41 17.63 -16.56
C ALA A 38 26.55 16.61 -16.62
N ALA A 39 27.44 16.74 -17.61
CA ALA A 39 28.62 15.87 -17.73
C ALA A 39 29.57 16.00 -16.53
N MET A 40 29.86 17.22 -16.07
CA MET A 40 30.68 17.48 -14.87
C MET A 40 30.08 16.88 -13.60
N SER A 41 28.74 16.88 -13.51
CA SER A 41 27.98 16.28 -12.41
C SER A 41 27.81 14.76 -12.53
N ARG A 42 28.40 14.14 -13.57
CA ARG A 42 28.25 12.72 -13.91
C ARG A 42 26.78 12.31 -14.09
N PHE A 43 25.97 13.22 -14.63
CA PHE A 43 24.61 12.88 -15.04
C PHE A 43 24.67 11.86 -16.18
N ALA A 44 24.05 10.71 -15.97
CA ALA A 44 24.03 9.60 -16.92
C ALA A 44 22.60 9.17 -17.29
N GLY A 45 21.58 9.91 -16.85
CA GLY A 45 20.18 9.58 -17.08
C GLY A 45 19.72 8.31 -16.37
N LYS A 46 20.40 7.89 -15.28
CA LYS A 46 19.95 6.77 -14.43
C LYS A 46 18.61 7.12 -13.78
N ALA A 47 17.77 6.12 -13.55
CA ALA A 47 16.46 6.32 -12.93
C ALA A 47 16.56 7.11 -11.61
N GLY A 48 15.76 8.18 -11.51
CA GLY A 48 15.73 9.05 -10.33
C GLY A 48 16.94 9.98 -10.17
N GLN A 49 17.93 9.95 -11.08
CA GLN A 49 19.04 10.89 -11.05
C GLN A 49 18.55 12.29 -11.47
N ILE A 50 18.91 13.32 -10.71
CA ILE A 50 18.60 14.71 -11.03
C ILE A 50 19.89 15.48 -11.31
N PHE A 51 19.89 16.24 -12.40
CA PHE A 51 20.78 17.39 -12.60
C PHE A 51 19.93 18.65 -12.65
N GLU A 52 20.41 19.74 -12.05
CA GLU A 52 19.79 21.07 -12.12
C GLU A 52 20.86 22.08 -12.52
N GLY A 53 20.53 22.94 -13.47
CA GLY A 53 21.34 24.09 -13.84
C GLY A 53 20.45 25.30 -14.11
N PHE A 54 21.07 26.46 -14.29
CA PHE A 54 20.37 27.73 -14.56
C PHE A 54 20.87 28.33 -15.86
N VAL A 55 19.94 28.84 -16.67
CA VAL A 55 20.21 29.51 -17.94
C VAL A 55 19.37 30.78 -18.06
N GLU A 56 19.77 31.66 -18.97
CA GLU A 56 18.96 32.82 -19.33
C GLU A 56 18.14 32.51 -20.60
N ARG A 57 16.81 32.65 -20.51
CA ARG A 57 15.89 32.56 -21.66
C ARG A 57 15.03 33.82 -21.68
N GLY A 58 15.10 34.58 -22.78
CA GLY A 58 14.32 35.81 -22.93
C GLY A 58 14.57 36.86 -21.84
N GLY A 59 15.82 37.00 -21.36
CA GLY A 59 16.18 37.95 -20.31
C GLY A 59 15.80 37.51 -18.88
N LYS A 60 15.37 36.27 -18.69
CA LYS A 60 14.97 35.72 -17.39
C LYS A 60 15.79 34.48 -17.05
N VAL A 61 16.10 34.31 -15.76
CA VAL A 61 16.73 33.10 -15.24
C VAL A 61 15.70 31.98 -15.20
N VAL A 62 16.05 30.84 -15.78
CA VAL A 62 15.25 29.61 -15.81
C VAL A 62 16.08 28.47 -15.21
N GLY A 63 15.53 27.80 -14.21
CA GLY A 63 16.07 26.54 -13.70
C GLY A 63 15.68 25.41 -14.65
N VAL A 64 16.67 24.66 -15.12
CA VAL A 64 16.46 23.50 -15.99
C VAL A 64 16.88 22.25 -15.24
N ALA A 65 15.92 21.35 -15.04
CA ALA A 65 16.12 20.05 -14.41
C ALA A 65 16.20 18.94 -15.47
N LEU A 66 17.18 18.06 -15.38
CA LEU A 66 17.22 16.81 -16.13
C LEU A 66 16.89 15.68 -15.16
N ALA A 67 15.80 14.95 -15.43
CA ALA A 67 15.37 13.81 -14.64
C ALA A 67 15.66 12.52 -15.39
N GLY A 68 16.62 11.74 -14.88
CA GLY A 68 17.00 10.47 -15.47
C GLY A 68 15.85 9.47 -15.37
N ILE A 69 15.42 8.97 -16.53
CA ILE A 69 14.34 7.96 -16.62
C ILE A 69 14.89 6.56 -16.79
N GLY A 70 16.21 6.35 -16.86
CA GLY A 70 16.81 5.02 -17.03
C GLY A 70 16.81 4.54 -18.49
N ALA A 71 17.23 3.29 -18.70
CA ALA A 71 17.34 2.71 -20.03
C ALA A 71 15.95 2.47 -20.67
N PRO A 72 15.77 2.82 -21.96
CA PRO A 72 14.60 2.42 -22.73
C PRO A 72 14.42 0.90 -22.73
N GLY A 73 13.19 0.42 -22.60
CA GLY A 73 12.87 -1.01 -22.68
C GLY A 73 13.38 -1.87 -21.50
N ALA A 74 13.84 -1.27 -20.41
CA ALA A 74 14.22 -2.02 -19.21
C ALA A 74 13.01 -2.78 -18.62
N ASP A 75 13.28 -3.93 -18.00
CA ASP A 75 12.27 -4.65 -17.22
C ASP A 75 11.67 -3.75 -16.14
N TYR A 76 10.36 -3.88 -15.92
CA TYR A 76 9.62 -3.07 -14.93
C TYR A 76 9.78 -1.56 -15.16
N ARG A 77 9.75 -1.17 -16.45
CA ARG A 77 9.92 0.19 -16.95
C ARG A 77 9.07 1.23 -16.22
N LEU A 78 7.80 0.93 -15.97
CA LEU A 78 6.85 1.85 -15.34
C LEU A 78 7.27 2.21 -13.91
N ALA A 79 7.60 1.21 -13.07
CA ALA A 79 8.12 1.43 -11.72
C ALA A 79 9.45 2.20 -11.70
N THR A 80 10.28 2.04 -12.75
CA THR A 80 11.51 2.81 -12.92
C THR A 80 11.23 4.28 -13.24
N LEU A 81 10.23 4.56 -14.07
CA LEU A 81 9.80 5.91 -14.45
C LEU A 81 9.19 6.70 -13.29
N GLU A 82 8.47 6.03 -12.40
CA GLU A 82 7.97 6.64 -11.16
C GLU A 82 9.10 7.29 -10.35
N GLN A 83 10.29 6.69 -10.33
CA GLN A 83 11.45 7.23 -9.60
C GLN A 83 11.88 8.61 -10.14
N ALA A 84 11.75 8.85 -11.44
CA ALA A 84 12.12 10.13 -12.04
C ALA A 84 11.17 11.26 -11.61
N GLY A 85 9.86 11.02 -11.69
CA GLY A 85 8.86 11.98 -11.24
C GLY A 85 8.92 12.22 -9.73
N ALA A 86 9.17 11.16 -8.96
CA ALA A 86 9.36 11.27 -7.53
C ALA A 86 10.62 12.06 -7.18
N ALA A 87 11.74 11.85 -7.88
CA ALA A 87 12.97 12.62 -7.65
C ALA A 87 12.78 14.12 -7.96
N LEU A 88 12.04 14.46 -9.02
CA LEU A 88 11.65 15.85 -9.30
C LEU A 88 10.85 16.46 -8.13
N THR A 89 9.86 15.71 -7.63
CA THR A 89 9.06 16.18 -6.50
C THR A 89 9.91 16.31 -5.24
N ALA A 90 10.76 15.33 -4.92
CA ALA A 90 11.65 15.41 -3.77
C ALA A 90 12.57 16.64 -3.82
N LYS A 91 13.02 17.03 -5.02
CA LYS A 91 13.85 18.23 -5.24
C LYS A 91 13.06 19.52 -5.07
N TYR A 92 11.84 19.61 -5.61
CA TYR A 92 11.12 20.88 -5.74
C TYR A 92 9.97 21.08 -4.75
N LEU A 93 9.53 20.05 -4.01
CA LEU A 93 8.37 20.14 -3.11
C LEU A 93 8.47 21.28 -2.10
N LEU A 94 9.67 21.56 -1.61
CA LEU A 94 9.96 22.61 -0.61
C LEU A 94 10.79 23.76 -1.19
N SER A 95 10.84 23.92 -2.52
CA SER A 95 11.74 24.88 -3.19
C SER A 95 11.27 26.34 -3.13
N GLY A 96 10.01 26.59 -2.79
CA GLY A 96 9.36 27.90 -2.90
C GLY A 96 8.61 28.11 -4.23
N GLU A 97 8.84 27.27 -5.24
CA GLU A 97 8.08 27.32 -6.49
C GLU A 97 6.73 26.61 -6.33
N ASP A 98 5.70 27.16 -6.97
CA ASP A 98 4.31 26.67 -6.92
C ASP A 98 3.99 25.68 -8.05
N GLU A 99 4.66 25.82 -9.19
CA GLU A 99 4.45 25.02 -10.38
C GLU A 99 5.76 24.75 -11.12
N LEU A 100 5.91 23.54 -11.67
CA LEU A 100 7.00 23.19 -12.60
C LEU A 100 6.43 22.76 -13.96
N LEU A 101 7.15 23.07 -15.03
CA LEU A 101 6.88 22.50 -16.35
C LEU A 101 7.62 21.17 -16.48
N LEU A 102 6.90 20.09 -16.80
CA LEU A 102 7.45 18.84 -17.28
C LEU A 102 7.35 18.84 -18.82
N ASP A 103 8.46 19.08 -19.49
CA ASP A 103 8.53 19.09 -20.96
C ASP A 103 8.99 17.72 -21.48
N LEU A 104 8.05 17.00 -22.08
CA LEU A 104 8.22 15.65 -22.60
C LEU A 104 8.71 15.64 -24.05
N SER A 105 8.92 16.82 -24.65
CA SER A 105 9.35 16.96 -26.04
C SER A 105 10.69 16.24 -26.25
N GLY A 106 10.71 15.25 -27.15
CA GLY A 106 11.90 14.44 -27.44
C GLY A 106 12.22 13.36 -26.40
N ALA A 107 11.42 13.17 -25.34
CA ALA A 107 11.64 12.12 -24.34
C ALA A 107 11.29 10.71 -24.85
N GLY A 108 10.43 10.62 -25.87
CA GLY A 108 10.02 9.36 -26.49
C GLY A 108 9.19 8.46 -25.58
N LEU A 109 8.53 9.03 -24.57
CA LEU A 109 7.64 8.29 -23.67
C LEU A 109 6.32 7.98 -24.36
N SER A 110 5.73 6.83 -24.05
CA SER A 110 4.32 6.54 -24.34
C SER A 110 3.37 7.24 -23.35
N ALA A 111 2.07 7.18 -23.61
CA ALA A 111 1.04 7.70 -22.70
C ALA A 111 1.10 7.03 -21.31
N ALA A 112 1.28 5.71 -21.26
CA ALA A 112 1.39 4.96 -20.01
C ALA A 112 2.67 5.28 -19.23
N GLU A 113 3.79 5.43 -19.94
CA GLU A 113 5.05 5.85 -19.33
C GLU A 113 4.99 7.28 -18.80
N THR A 114 4.32 8.18 -19.51
CA THR A 114 4.04 9.55 -19.05
C THR A 114 3.23 9.54 -17.76
N ALA A 115 2.15 8.75 -17.71
CA ALA A 115 1.34 8.59 -16.50
C ALA A 115 2.15 8.02 -15.33
N SER A 116 3.12 7.12 -15.58
CA SER A 116 3.99 6.56 -14.54
C SER A 116 4.94 7.61 -13.93
N VAL A 117 5.53 8.49 -14.75
CA VAL A 117 6.32 9.62 -14.23
C VAL A 117 5.45 10.52 -13.34
N LEU A 118 4.24 10.85 -13.78
CA LEU A 118 3.31 11.69 -13.02
C LEU A 118 2.84 11.01 -11.73
N LEU A 119 2.63 9.70 -11.75
CA LEU A 119 2.27 8.90 -10.57
C LEU A 119 3.36 9.02 -9.51
N GLY A 120 4.60 8.75 -9.87
CA GLY A 120 5.73 8.88 -8.93
C GLY A 120 5.86 10.28 -8.35
N ALA A 121 5.64 11.32 -9.16
CA ALA A 121 5.63 12.71 -8.70
C ALA A 121 4.52 12.96 -7.68
N ARG A 122 3.28 12.52 -7.96
CA ARG A 122 2.15 12.67 -7.04
C ARG A 122 2.36 11.90 -5.74
N LEU A 123 2.79 10.65 -5.80
CA LEU A 123 3.00 9.81 -4.62
C LEU A 123 4.05 10.38 -3.67
N ARG A 124 5.13 10.94 -4.22
CA ARG A 124 6.21 11.57 -3.43
C ARG A 124 5.79 12.91 -2.82
N ALA A 125 4.78 13.57 -3.38
CA ALA A 125 4.26 14.83 -2.87
C ALA A 125 3.40 14.68 -1.61
N TRP A 126 2.99 13.45 -1.28
CA TRP A 126 2.11 13.19 -0.14
C TRP A 126 2.78 13.57 1.18
N ARG A 127 2.01 14.24 2.05
CA ARG A 127 2.42 14.75 3.35
C ARG A 127 1.28 14.58 4.35
N HIS A 128 1.60 14.27 5.59
CA HIS A 128 0.65 14.29 6.70
C HIS A 128 1.12 15.24 7.80
N ASP A 129 0.76 16.52 7.63
CA ASP A 129 1.14 17.61 8.52
C ASP A 129 -0.05 18.09 9.39
N ALA A 130 -1.18 17.37 9.39
CA ALA A 130 -2.43 17.77 10.04
C ALA A 130 -2.28 18.10 11.55
N TYR A 131 -1.35 17.43 12.24
CA TYR A 131 -1.07 17.64 13.66
C TYR A 131 0.02 18.68 13.94
N ARG A 132 0.58 19.34 12.91
CA ARG A 132 1.60 20.39 13.06
C ARG A 132 0.94 21.76 13.13
N THR A 133 0.97 22.39 14.30
CA THR A 133 0.47 23.78 14.48
C THR A 133 1.48 24.84 14.07
N LYS A 134 2.76 24.47 14.00
CA LYS A 134 3.86 25.33 13.55
C LYS A 134 4.78 24.51 12.64
N LEU A 135 5.06 25.07 11.47
CA LEU A 135 6.09 24.60 10.54
C LEU A 135 6.88 25.83 10.08
N ALA A 136 8.20 25.71 10.05
CA ALA A 136 9.05 26.72 9.43
C ALA A 136 8.72 26.82 7.94
N ASP A 137 8.86 28.02 7.35
CA ASP A 137 8.44 28.27 5.97
C ASP A 137 9.20 27.41 4.96
N ASP A 138 10.47 27.11 5.23
CA ASP A 138 11.32 26.22 4.41
C ASP A 138 10.95 24.72 4.53
N LYS A 139 9.98 24.37 5.39
CA LYS A 139 9.44 23.01 5.55
C LYS A 139 8.02 22.88 5.03
N LYS A 140 7.41 23.96 4.55
CA LYS A 140 6.06 23.93 3.98
C LYS A 140 6.12 23.53 2.51
N PRO A 141 5.29 22.58 2.05
CA PRO A 141 5.14 22.29 0.64
C PRO A 141 4.76 23.53 -0.17
N SER A 142 5.57 23.89 -1.17
CA SER A 142 5.30 24.99 -2.09
C SER A 142 4.75 24.47 -3.42
N LEU A 143 5.29 23.36 -3.94
CA LEU A 143 4.94 22.81 -5.24
C LEU A 143 3.54 22.18 -5.20
N LYS A 144 2.61 22.80 -5.95
CA LYS A 144 1.20 22.41 -6.00
C LYS A 144 0.82 21.73 -7.29
N SER A 145 1.44 22.12 -8.41
CA SER A 145 1.10 21.59 -9.73
C SER A 145 2.31 21.26 -10.62
N ILE A 146 2.07 20.32 -11.54
CA ILE A 146 2.95 20.00 -12.66
C ILE A 146 2.18 20.31 -13.94
N ALA A 147 2.71 21.22 -14.74
CA ALA A 147 2.21 21.46 -16.10
C ALA A 147 2.96 20.53 -17.07
N VAL A 148 2.26 19.86 -17.98
CA VAL A 148 2.84 18.86 -18.89
C VAL A 148 2.74 19.37 -20.32
N LYS A 149 3.88 19.43 -21.02
CA LYS A 149 3.96 19.83 -22.43
C LYS A 149 4.55 18.69 -23.28
N GLY A 150 4.07 18.56 -24.52
CA GLY A 150 4.58 17.57 -25.47
C GLY A 150 4.20 16.14 -25.12
N ALA A 151 3.10 15.96 -24.37
CA ALA A 151 2.60 14.65 -24.01
C ALA A 151 2.00 13.93 -25.23
N PRO A 152 2.28 12.63 -25.42
CA PRO A 152 1.61 11.84 -26.45
C PRO A 152 0.09 11.84 -26.30
N VAL A 153 -0.62 11.65 -27.43
CA VAL A 153 -2.07 11.45 -27.43
C VAL A 153 -2.46 10.31 -26.46
N GLY A 154 -3.49 10.54 -25.65
CA GLY A 154 -3.97 9.57 -24.65
C GLY A 154 -3.28 9.66 -23.28
N SER A 155 -2.25 10.51 -23.11
CA SER A 155 -1.55 10.67 -21.82
C SER A 155 -2.46 11.17 -20.71
N GLU A 156 -3.42 12.06 -21.03
CA GLU A 156 -4.37 12.55 -20.04
C GLU A 156 -5.31 11.44 -19.55
N ALA A 157 -5.83 10.61 -20.45
CA ALA A 157 -6.67 9.47 -20.08
C ALA A 157 -5.88 8.44 -19.24
N ALA A 158 -4.65 8.11 -19.65
CA ALA A 158 -3.76 7.26 -18.87
C ALA A 158 -3.47 7.85 -17.48
N TRP A 159 -3.27 9.17 -17.40
CA TRP A 159 -3.09 9.86 -16.13
C TRP A 159 -4.34 9.78 -15.24
N GLN A 160 -5.57 9.91 -15.77
CA GLN A 160 -6.77 9.78 -14.94
C GLN A 160 -6.86 8.39 -14.28
N THR A 161 -6.48 7.33 -14.99
CA THR A 161 -6.39 5.98 -14.44
C THR A 161 -5.35 5.87 -13.32
N GLU A 162 -4.14 6.41 -13.52
CA GLU A 162 -3.08 6.36 -12.50
C GLU A 162 -3.31 7.36 -11.35
N ALA A 163 -4.06 8.43 -11.58
CA ALA A 163 -4.52 9.35 -10.55
C ALA A 163 -5.47 8.67 -9.57
N ALA A 164 -6.35 7.79 -10.05
CA ALA A 164 -7.20 6.96 -9.20
C ALA A 164 -6.38 5.95 -8.36
N LEU A 165 -5.32 5.36 -8.93
CA LEU A 165 -4.38 4.54 -8.17
C LEU A 165 -3.69 5.36 -7.07
N ALA A 166 -3.23 6.57 -7.41
CA ALA A 166 -2.61 7.46 -6.44
C ALA A 166 -3.54 7.79 -5.27
N GLU A 167 -4.83 8.01 -5.50
CA GLU A 167 -5.83 8.24 -4.44
C GLU A 167 -5.89 7.07 -3.45
N GLY A 168 -5.88 5.82 -3.95
CA GLY A 168 -5.85 4.63 -3.09
C GLY A 168 -4.59 4.55 -2.23
N VAL A 169 -3.43 4.85 -2.81
CA VAL A 169 -2.14 4.88 -2.08
C VAL A 169 -2.14 5.99 -1.03
N GLU A 170 -2.59 7.19 -1.39
CA GLU A 170 -2.69 8.35 -0.50
C GLU A 170 -3.66 8.09 0.66
N PHE A 171 -4.78 7.41 0.41
CA PHE A 171 -5.74 7.02 1.43
C PHE A 171 -5.16 5.97 2.39
N THR A 172 -4.43 4.98 1.87
CA THR A 172 -3.70 4.01 2.72
C THR A 172 -2.70 4.74 3.62
N LYS A 173 -1.90 5.64 3.05
CA LYS A 173 -0.92 6.44 3.81
C LYS A 173 -1.60 7.27 4.89
N LEU A 174 -2.77 7.86 4.60
CA LEU A 174 -3.57 8.58 5.58
C LEU A 174 -3.96 7.67 6.74
N LEU A 175 -4.63 6.56 6.47
CA LEU A 175 -5.11 5.64 7.51
C LEU A 175 -3.97 5.13 8.41
N VAL A 176 -2.81 4.80 7.82
CA VAL A 176 -1.63 4.29 8.53
C VAL A 176 -0.89 5.38 9.33
N ALA A 177 -0.90 6.63 8.85
CA ALA A 177 -0.18 7.71 9.52
C ALA A 177 -0.90 8.26 10.75
N GLU A 178 -2.22 8.09 10.81
CA GLU A 178 -3.08 8.62 11.86
C GLU A 178 -2.78 7.99 13.22
N PRO A 179 -2.82 8.77 14.31
CA PRO A 179 -2.56 8.26 15.65
C PRO A 179 -3.77 7.44 16.16
N GLY A 180 -3.52 6.45 17.03
CA GLY A 180 -4.57 5.54 17.53
C GLY A 180 -5.72 6.22 18.27
N ASN A 181 -5.54 7.45 18.78
CA ASN A 181 -6.63 8.23 19.36
C ASN A 181 -7.56 8.89 18.32
N ALA A 182 -7.17 8.91 17.04
CA ALA A 182 -7.93 9.49 15.93
C ALA A 182 -8.33 8.45 14.86
N ILE A 183 -7.64 7.32 14.80
CA ILE A 183 -8.01 6.15 14.00
C ILE A 183 -8.17 4.92 14.91
N TYR A 184 -9.40 4.47 15.02
CA TYR A 184 -9.89 3.33 15.80
C TYR A 184 -11.10 2.72 15.05
N PRO A 185 -11.61 1.52 15.38
CA PRO A 185 -12.47 0.74 14.48
C PRO A 185 -13.65 1.52 13.88
N GLU A 186 -14.42 2.25 14.69
CA GLU A 186 -15.55 3.05 14.20
C GLU A 186 -15.12 4.22 13.31
N SER A 187 -14.04 4.92 13.67
CA SER A 187 -13.53 6.05 12.87
C SER A 187 -12.85 5.60 11.57
N PHE A 188 -12.28 4.39 11.52
CA PHE A 188 -11.76 3.80 10.30
C PHE A 188 -12.89 3.59 9.28
N VAL A 189 -13.99 2.98 9.73
CA VAL A 189 -15.21 2.80 8.92
C VAL A 189 -15.71 4.15 8.40
N ALA A 190 -15.88 5.14 9.29
CA ALA A 190 -16.36 6.46 8.91
C ALA A 190 -15.48 7.16 7.85
N ARG A 191 -14.15 7.00 7.93
CA ARG A 191 -13.22 7.53 6.92
C ARG A 191 -13.37 6.82 5.58
N CYS A 192 -13.57 5.50 5.58
CA CYS A 192 -13.86 4.74 4.36
C CYS A 192 -15.17 5.22 3.72
N GLU A 193 -16.26 5.32 4.49
CA GLU A 193 -17.56 5.78 4.01
C GLU A 193 -17.48 7.17 3.37
N ALA A 194 -16.83 8.12 4.05
CA ALA A 194 -16.66 9.49 3.55
C ALA A 194 -15.83 9.54 2.25
N THR A 195 -14.74 8.76 2.18
CA THR A 195 -13.80 8.79 1.04
C THR A 195 -14.34 8.03 -0.18
N MET A 196 -15.08 6.95 0.07
CA MET A 196 -15.64 6.08 -0.96
C MET A 196 -17.00 6.56 -1.47
N GLN A 197 -17.54 7.65 -0.93
CA GLN A 197 -18.79 8.22 -1.41
C GLN A 197 -18.73 8.49 -2.92
N GLY A 198 -19.74 7.99 -3.63
CA GLY A 198 -19.86 8.15 -5.09
C GLY A 198 -18.81 7.39 -5.91
N SER A 199 -18.06 6.44 -5.33
CA SER A 199 -17.13 5.59 -6.09
C SER A 199 -17.81 4.40 -6.78
N GLY A 200 -19.03 4.06 -6.37
CA GLY A 200 -19.74 2.85 -6.79
C GLY A 200 -19.47 1.63 -5.90
N LEU A 201 -18.63 1.75 -4.86
CA LEU A 201 -18.48 0.71 -3.83
C LEU A 201 -19.74 0.59 -2.98
N SER A 202 -20.17 -0.64 -2.71
CA SER A 202 -21.14 -0.95 -1.66
C SER A 202 -20.38 -1.25 -0.37
N LEU A 203 -20.73 -0.57 0.74
CA LEU A 203 -20.12 -0.77 2.04
C LEU A 203 -21.12 -1.44 2.98
N ARG A 204 -20.68 -2.49 3.67
CA ARG A 204 -21.42 -3.18 4.74
C ARG A 204 -20.53 -3.29 5.96
N VAL A 205 -21.10 -3.06 7.14
CA VAL A 205 -20.37 -3.10 8.41
C VAL A 205 -21.07 -4.09 9.32
N LEU A 206 -20.36 -5.10 9.82
CA LEU A 206 -20.89 -5.98 10.84
C LEU A 206 -20.48 -5.47 12.22
N HIS A 207 -21.45 -5.46 13.11
CA HIS A 207 -21.31 -5.06 14.51
C HIS A 207 -21.09 -6.28 15.42
N PRO A 208 -20.69 -6.08 16.70
CA PRO A 208 -20.37 -7.17 17.62
C PRO A 208 -21.46 -8.24 17.75
N ASP A 209 -22.73 -7.83 17.78
CA ASP A 209 -23.86 -8.77 17.91
C ASP A 209 -24.01 -9.68 16.69
N GLU A 210 -23.82 -9.15 15.48
CA GLU A 210 -23.83 -9.93 14.24
C GLU A 210 -22.64 -10.89 14.21
N MET A 211 -21.43 -10.40 14.54
CA MET A 211 -20.23 -11.22 14.61
C MET A 211 -20.37 -12.36 15.65
N LYS A 212 -21.05 -12.10 16.77
CA LYS A 212 -21.34 -13.11 17.79
C LYS A 212 -22.30 -14.18 17.29
N GLN A 213 -23.34 -13.80 16.55
CA GLN A 213 -24.28 -14.74 15.93
C GLN A 213 -23.60 -15.61 14.87
N LEU A 214 -22.64 -15.05 14.14
CA LEU A 214 -21.82 -15.77 13.16
C LEU A 214 -20.77 -16.68 13.81
N GLY A 215 -20.53 -16.55 15.12
CA GLY A 215 -19.55 -17.35 15.85
C GLY A 215 -18.10 -16.86 15.70
N MET A 216 -17.86 -15.58 15.42
CA MET A 216 -16.52 -14.99 15.26
C MET A 216 -15.82 -14.78 16.63
N GLY A 217 -15.70 -15.85 17.41
CA GLY A 217 -15.21 -15.80 18.79
C GLY A 217 -13.71 -15.51 18.90
N ALA A 218 -12.91 -15.77 17.87
CA ALA A 218 -11.49 -15.43 17.89
C ALA A 218 -11.28 -13.92 17.73
N LEU A 219 -11.95 -13.28 16.77
CA LEU A 219 -11.91 -11.84 16.58
C LEU A 219 -12.51 -11.10 17.78
N LEU A 220 -13.68 -11.53 18.27
CA LEU A 220 -14.32 -10.91 19.44
C LEU A 220 -13.46 -11.06 20.71
N GLY A 221 -12.76 -12.19 20.85
CA GLY A 221 -11.82 -12.41 21.96
C GLY A 221 -10.67 -11.42 21.96
N VAL A 222 -10.13 -11.04 20.80
CA VAL A 222 -9.09 -10.00 20.72
C VAL A 222 -9.63 -8.64 21.16
N ALA A 223 -10.84 -8.27 20.74
CA ALA A 223 -11.38 -6.93 20.95
C ALA A 223 -11.94 -6.69 22.36
N GLN A 224 -12.21 -7.75 23.14
CA GLN A 224 -12.98 -7.64 24.40
C GLN A 224 -12.30 -6.80 25.50
N GLY A 225 -11.00 -6.53 25.38
CA GLY A 225 -10.25 -5.66 26.30
C GLY A 225 -10.33 -4.17 25.96
N SER A 226 -10.84 -3.78 24.79
CA SER A 226 -10.98 -2.38 24.41
C SER A 226 -12.41 -1.86 24.67
N ALA A 227 -12.49 -0.56 24.99
CA ALA A 227 -13.76 0.18 25.00
C ALA A 227 -14.24 0.59 23.59
N ARG A 228 -13.39 0.41 22.56
CA ARG A 228 -13.72 0.62 21.15
C ARG A 228 -14.23 -0.69 20.58
N GLU A 229 -15.46 -0.68 20.08
CA GLU A 229 -16.06 -1.91 19.63
C GLU A 229 -15.45 -2.38 18.30
N PRO A 230 -15.29 -3.69 18.10
CA PRO A 230 -14.80 -4.21 16.84
C PRO A 230 -15.80 -3.96 15.70
N ARG A 231 -15.28 -3.92 14.47
CA ARG A 231 -16.05 -3.82 13.23
C ARG A 231 -15.48 -4.80 12.20
N LEU A 232 -16.34 -5.44 11.42
CA LEU A 232 -15.91 -6.02 10.14
C LEU A 232 -16.45 -5.14 9.03
N LEU A 233 -15.56 -4.40 8.36
CA LEU A 233 -15.90 -3.60 7.18
C LEU A 233 -15.78 -4.48 5.94
N VAL A 234 -16.83 -4.50 5.12
CA VAL A 234 -16.88 -5.16 3.83
C VAL A 234 -17.14 -4.10 2.75
N MET A 235 -16.33 -4.15 1.70
CA MET A 235 -16.39 -3.25 0.54
C MET A 235 -16.56 -4.10 -0.71
N GLU A 236 -17.62 -3.88 -1.46
CA GLU A 236 -17.95 -4.70 -2.64
C GLU A 236 -17.84 -3.85 -3.90
N TRP A 237 -17.00 -4.31 -4.84
CA TRP A 237 -16.86 -3.77 -6.19
C TRP A 237 -17.30 -4.82 -7.21
N ASN A 238 -18.37 -4.54 -7.94
CA ASN A 238 -18.94 -5.44 -8.95
C ASN A 238 -18.69 -4.89 -10.36
N GLY A 239 -17.42 -4.75 -10.76
CA GLY A 239 -17.03 -4.22 -12.06
C GLY A 239 -16.80 -5.27 -13.15
N GLY A 240 -16.81 -6.56 -12.79
CA GLY A 240 -16.63 -7.69 -13.71
C GLY A 240 -17.95 -8.21 -14.27
N ALA A 241 -17.93 -9.44 -14.81
CA ALA A 241 -19.15 -10.07 -15.31
C ALA A 241 -20.08 -10.45 -14.14
N GLN A 242 -21.40 -10.30 -14.34
CA GLN A 242 -22.38 -10.68 -13.34
C GLN A 242 -22.29 -12.19 -13.04
N GLY A 243 -22.19 -12.54 -11.76
CA GLY A 243 -22.11 -13.94 -11.30
C GLY A 243 -20.71 -14.55 -11.32
N GLU A 244 -19.70 -13.83 -11.82
CA GLU A 244 -18.31 -14.25 -11.71
C GLU A 244 -17.84 -14.19 -10.25
N ARG A 245 -17.16 -15.26 -9.79
CA ARG A 245 -16.65 -15.35 -8.42
C ARG A 245 -15.61 -14.24 -8.17
N PRO A 246 -15.72 -13.47 -7.09
CA PRO A 246 -14.83 -12.34 -6.86
C PRO A 246 -13.44 -12.77 -6.39
N LEU A 247 -12.46 -11.88 -6.52
CA LEU A 247 -11.25 -11.90 -5.70
C LEU A 247 -11.58 -11.34 -4.31
N ALA A 248 -11.20 -12.03 -3.24
CA ALA A 248 -11.31 -11.50 -1.89
C ALA A 248 -9.96 -10.94 -1.41
N LEU A 249 -9.96 -9.70 -0.95
CA LEU A 249 -8.83 -9.02 -0.34
C LEU A 249 -9.11 -8.86 1.15
N VAL A 250 -8.27 -9.40 2.02
CA VAL A 250 -8.50 -9.42 3.48
C VAL A 250 -7.39 -8.66 4.21
N GLY A 251 -7.74 -7.69 5.04
CA GLY A 251 -6.77 -6.84 5.73
C GLY A 251 -6.83 -6.96 7.25
N LYS A 252 -5.67 -7.19 7.88
CA LYS A 252 -5.53 -7.04 9.35
C LYS A 252 -5.75 -5.58 9.73
N GLY A 253 -6.71 -5.32 10.61
CA GLY A 253 -7.13 -3.99 11.03
C GLY A 253 -6.99 -3.73 12.53
N VAL A 254 -5.86 -4.10 13.13
CA VAL A 254 -5.62 -3.80 14.55
C VAL A 254 -5.21 -2.32 14.66
N THR A 255 -6.15 -1.48 15.05
CA THR A 255 -5.99 -0.01 15.03
C THR A 255 -5.00 0.52 16.06
N PHE A 256 -4.84 -0.22 17.15
CA PHE A 256 -3.72 -0.08 18.07
C PHE A 256 -3.44 -1.42 18.73
N ASP A 257 -2.17 -1.80 18.82
CA ASP A 257 -1.75 -3.07 19.40
C ASP A 257 -0.80 -2.88 20.58
N THR A 258 -1.32 -3.08 21.78
CA THR A 258 -0.51 -3.09 23.01
C THR A 258 0.13 -4.46 23.29
N GLY A 259 -0.30 -5.50 22.57
CA GLY A 259 -0.09 -6.91 22.89
C GLY A 259 -1.10 -7.51 23.88
N GLY A 260 -2.03 -6.71 24.40
CA GLY A 260 -3.01 -7.15 25.40
C GLY A 260 -2.35 -7.50 26.74
N ILE A 261 -2.72 -8.63 27.34
CA ILE A 261 -2.11 -9.12 28.59
C ILE A 261 -0.62 -9.47 28.41
N SER A 262 -0.24 -9.93 27.22
CA SER A 262 1.15 -10.16 26.79
C SER A 262 1.79 -8.83 26.34
N LEU A 263 1.77 -7.85 27.24
CA LEU A 263 2.07 -6.45 26.97
C LEU A 263 3.44 -6.26 26.29
N LYS A 264 3.47 -5.51 25.19
CA LYS A 264 4.70 -5.10 24.51
C LYS A 264 5.58 -4.24 25.41
N PRO A 265 6.92 -4.23 25.20
CA PRO A 265 7.79 -3.24 25.83
C PRO A 265 7.37 -1.81 25.48
N ALA A 266 7.63 -0.86 26.38
CA ALA A 266 7.28 0.55 26.16
C ALA A 266 7.98 1.19 24.94
N ALA A 267 9.21 0.77 24.65
CA ALA A 267 9.98 1.30 23.53
C ALA A 267 9.40 0.84 22.20
N GLY A 268 8.96 1.78 21.35
CA GLY A 268 8.38 1.49 20.05
C GLY A 268 6.91 1.06 20.11
N MET A 269 6.22 1.20 21.25
CA MET A 269 4.78 0.92 21.33
C MET A 269 3.96 2.00 20.61
N GLU A 270 4.46 3.24 20.54
CA GLU A 270 3.84 4.36 19.82
C GLU A 270 3.65 4.09 18.32
N ASP A 271 4.47 3.19 17.78
CA ASP A 271 4.48 2.74 16.40
C ASP A 271 3.34 1.75 16.12
N MET A 272 2.75 1.13 17.14
CA MET A 272 1.69 0.12 16.95
C MET A 272 0.35 0.69 16.48
N LYS A 273 0.28 2.00 16.21
CA LYS A 273 -0.82 2.64 15.46
C LYS A 273 -0.93 2.17 14.01
N TRP A 274 0.16 1.67 13.41
CA TRP A 274 0.15 1.18 12.03
C TRP A 274 -0.09 -0.32 11.91
N ASP A 275 -0.51 -0.98 12.99
CA ASP A 275 -0.84 -2.41 12.98
C ASP A 275 -2.17 -2.74 12.26
N MET A 276 -2.78 -1.72 11.67
CA MET A 276 -3.90 -1.76 10.73
C MET A 276 -3.45 -1.61 9.27
N GLY A 277 -2.14 -1.67 8.99
CA GLY A 277 -1.60 -1.42 7.64
C GLY A 277 -2.14 -2.36 6.56
N GLY A 278 -2.49 -3.60 6.93
CA GLY A 278 -3.17 -4.55 6.05
C GLY A 278 -4.56 -4.08 5.62
N ALA A 279 -5.40 -3.67 6.58
CA ALA A 279 -6.71 -3.08 6.33
C ALA A 279 -6.60 -1.76 5.55
N GLY A 280 -5.59 -0.93 5.85
CA GLY A 280 -5.28 0.26 5.08
C GLY A 280 -5.03 -0.05 3.60
N ALA A 281 -4.16 -1.02 3.31
CA ALA A 281 -3.85 -1.42 1.94
C ALA A 281 -5.07 -1.98 1.19
N VAL A 282 -5.92 -2.77 1.86
CA VAL A 282 -7.18 -3.27 1.27
C VAL A 282 -8.13 -2.11 0.98
N ALA A 283 -8.36 -1.20 1.92
CA ALA A 283 -9.23 -0.05 1.72
C ALA A 283 -8.74 0.86 0.58
N GLY A 284 -7.43 1.12 0.51
CA GLY A 284 -6.81 1.87 -0.57
C GLY A 284 -6.92 1.17 -1.93
N ALA A 285 -6.70 -0.15 -1.99
CA ALA A 285 -6.86 -0.93 -3.21
C ALA A 285 -8.32 -0.88 -3.70
N MET A 286 -9.30 -1.08 -2.81
CA MET A 286 -10.72 -0.99 -3.18
C MET A 286 -11.09 0.39 -3.72
N LEU A 287 -10.59 1.47 -3.10
CA LEU A 287 -10.80 2.83 -3.59
C LEU A 287 -10.21 3.02 -4.99
N ALA A 288 -8.95 2.59 -5.21
CA ALA A 288 -8.28 2.70 -6.50
C ALA A 288 -9.04 1.94 -7.60
N LEU A 289 -9.40 0.69 -7.33
CA LEU A 289 -10.14 -0.18 -8.26
C LEU A 289 -11.48 0.43 -8.68
N ALA A 290 -12.24 0.94 -7.71
CA ALA A 290 -13.53 1.57 -7.99
C ALA A 290 -13.38 2.87 -8.78
N ARG A 291 -12.46 3.76 -8.36
CA ARG A 291 -12.25 5.07 -9.00
C ARG A 291 -11.75 4.95 -10.44
N ARG A 292 -10.94 3.93 -10.76
CA ARG A 292 -10.50 3.68 -12.14
C ARG A 292 -11.49 2.85 -12.97
N GLY A 293 -12.60 2.40 -12.37
CA GLY A 293 -13.59 1.56 -13.03
C GLY A 293 -13.05 0.18 -13.43
N ALA A 294 -12.38 -0.51 -12.49
CA ALA A 294 -11.77 -1.81 -12.74
C ALA A 294 -12.79 -2.83 -13.24
N LYS A 295 -12.44 -3.59 -14.28
CA LYS A 295 -13.30 -4.61 -14.91
C LYS A 295 -13.19 -5.97 -14.20
N ALA A 296 -13.36 -5.98 -12.89
CA ALA A 296 -13.25 -7.18 -12.06
C ALA A 296 -14.23 -7.13 -10.89
N ASN A 297 -14.67 -8.30 -10.41
CA ASN A 297 -15.41 -8.42 -9.16
C ASN A 297 -14.42 -8.60 -8.01
N VAL A 298 -14.43 -7.69 -7.04
CA VAL A 298 -13.49 -7.69 -5.90
C VAL A 298 -14.25 -7.36 -4.61
N ILE A 299 -13.99 -8.13 -3.56
CA ILE A 299 -14.49 -7.87 -2.21
C ILE A 299 -13.31 -7.55 -1.29
N GLY A 300 -13.33 -6.39 -0.66
CA GLY A 300 -12.37 -6.01 0.39
C GLY A 300 -12.97 -6.21 1.78
N LEU A 301 -12.28 -6.92 2.66
CA LEU A 301 -12.71 -7.17 4.03
C LEU A 301 -11.64 -6.69 5.03
N CYS A 302 -12.03 -5.89 6.02
CA CYS A 302 -11.12 -5.40 7.06
C CYS A 302 -11.64 -5.82 8.44
N GLY A 303 -10.91 -6.70 9.11
CA GLY A 303 -11.19 -7.07 10.51
C GLY A 303 -10.62 -6.01 11.45
N LEU A 304 -11.47 -5.11 11.94
CA LEU A 304 -11.08 -3.94 12.72
C LEU A 304 -11.28 -4.19 14.21
N VAL A 305 -10.18 -4.12 14.96
CA VAL A 305 -10.17 -4.27 16.43
C VAL A 305 -9.17 -3.29 17.06
N GLU A 306 -9.18 -3.19 18.38
CA GLU A 306 -8.12 -2.57 19.18
C GLU A 306 -7.71 -3.57 20.27
N ASN A 307 -6.42 -3.92 20.36
CA ASN A 307 -5.92 -4.92 21.31
C ASN A 307 -5.37 -4.23 22.55
N MET A 308 -6.10 -4.29 23.67
CA MET A 308 -5.84 -3.54 24.89
C MET A 308 -5.80 -4.45 26.12
N PRO A 309 -4.93 -4.19 27.12
CA PRO A 309 -5.05 -4.82 28.42
C PRO A 309 -6.24 -4.21 29.17
N ASP A 310 -7.05 -5.05 29.78
CA ASP A 310 -8.16 -4.67 30.66
C ASP A 310 -8.51 -5.86 31.58
N GLY A 311 -9.33 -5.64 32.61
CA GLY A 311 -9.87 -6.72 33.45
C GLY A 311 -10.71 -7.74 32.67
N ASN A 312 -11.29 -7.36 31.53
CA ASN A 312 -12.04 -8.24 30.65
C ASN A 312 -11.20 -8.82 29.49
N ALA A 313 -9.94 -8.42 29.33
CA ALA A 313 -9.11 -8.82 28.18
C ALA A 313 -8.88 -10.34 28.12
N GLN A 314 -8.72 -10.87 26.90
CA GLN A 314 -8.32 -12.24 26.66
C GLN A 314 -6.94 -12.51 27.28
N ARG A 315 -6.72 -13.72 27.77
CA ARG A 315 -5.52 -14.11 28.53
C ARG A 315 -4.78 -15.27 27.88
N PRO A 316 -3.46 -15.36 28.08
CA PRO A 316 -2.72 -16.58 27.81
C PRO A 316 -3.35 -17.78 28.55
N GLY A 317 -3.65 -18.85 27.83
CA GLY A 317 -4.32 -20.06 28.31
C GLY A 317 -5.83 -20.11 28.01
N ASP A 318 -6.45 -19.00 27.58
CA ASP A 318 -7.85 -19.05 27.14
C ASP A 318 -7.98 -19.91 25.86
N VAL A 319 -9.08 -20.66 25.75
CA VAL A 319 -9.46 -21.37 24.54
C VAL A 319 -10.66 -20.67 23.92
N VAL A 320 -10.51 -20.21 22.67
CA VAL A 320 -11.60 -19.58 21.92
C VAL A 320 -12.07 -20.47 20.78
N THR A 321 -13.33 -20.32 20.38
CA THR A 321 -13.89 -20.98 19.20
C THR A 321 -14.01 -19.96 18.07
N SER A 322 -13.40 -20.25 16.93
CA SER A 322 -13.47 -19.41 15.73
C SER A 322 -14.81 -19.59 14.99
N MET A 323 -15.05 -18.75 13.98
CA MET A 323 -16.18 -18.87 13.06
C MET A 323 -16.16 -20.21 12.30
N SER A 324 -14.99 -20.80 12.08
CA SER A 324 -14.86 -22.11 11.44
C SER A 324 -15.34 -23.26 12.34
N GLY A 325 -15.52 -23.00 13.64
CA GLY A 325 -15.85 -23.99 14.67
C GLY A 325 -14.61 -24.64 15.30
N GLN A 326 -13.41 -24.34 14.78
CA GLN A 326 -12.14 -24.81 15.34
C GLN A 326 -11.82 -24.07 16.64
N THR A 327 -11.17 -24.77 17.57
CA THR A 327 -10.75 -24.23 18.87
C THR A 327 -9.29 -23.82 18.87
N ILE A 328 -8.98 -22.68 19.48
CA ILE A 328 -7.64 -22.09 19.51
C ILE A 328 -7.24 -21.80 20.96
N GLU A 329 -6.17 -22.43 21.42
CA GLU A 329 -5.47 -22.06 22.65
C GLU A 329 -4.65 -20.80 22.41
N VAL A 330 -5.03 -19.71 23.08
CA VAL A 330 -4.31 -18.44 23.00
C VAL A 330 -3.15 -18.49 23.98
N VAL A 331 -1.93 -18.71 23.50
CA VAL A 331 -0.74 -18.77 24.36
C VAL A 331 -0.01 -17.43 24.46
N ASN A 332 -0.32 -16.50 23.56
CA ASN A 332 0.21 -15.15 23.56
C ASN A 332 -0.79 -14.19 22.89
N THR A 333 -1.21 -13.16 23.61
CA THR A 333 -2.22 -12.18 23.16
C THR A 333 -1.64 -11.09 22.25
N ASP A 334 -0.32 -11.07 22.04
CA ASP A 334 0.42 -10.28 21.05
C ASP A 334 0.52 -10.99 19.68
N ALA A 335 -0.14 -12.14 19.55
CA ALA A 335 -0.41 -12.81 18.29
C ALA A 335 -1.91 -12.74 17.96
N GLU A 336 -2.46 -11.54 18.10
CA GLU A 336 -3.86 -11.18 17.91
C GLU A 336 -4.26 -11.11 16.43
N GLY A 337 -3.39 -10.58 15.56
CA GLY A 337 -3.74 -10.31 14.17
C GLY A 337 -4.22 -11.55 13.42
N ARG A 338 -3.63 -12.72 13.70
CA ARG A 338 -4.05 -13.98 13.09
C ARG A 338 -5.39 -14.50 13.63
N LEU A 339 -5.72 -14.20 14.89
CA LEU A 339 -7.02 -14.52 15.50
C LEU A 339 -8.14 -13.66 14.88
N VAL A 340 -7.83 -12.41 14.56
CA VAL A 340 -8.75 -11.55 13.80
C VAL A 340 -8.94 -12.10 12.39
N LEU A 341 -7.84 -12.38 11.68
CA LEU A 341 -7.88 -12.81 10.29
C LEU A 341 -8.57 -14.16 10.10
N CYS A 342 -8.42 -15.12 11.02
CA CYS A 342 -9.01 -16.46 10.83
C CYS A 342 -10.53 -16.43 10.68
N ASP A 343 -11.21 -15.57 11.45
CA ASP A 343 -12.66 -15.41 11.35
C ASP A 343 -13.04 -14.67 10.07
N VAL A 344 -12.26 -13.66 9.66
CA VAL A 344 -12.51 -12.90 8.41
C VAL A 344 -12.29 -13.78 7.18
N LEU A 345 -11.25 -14.63 7.16
CA LEU A 345 -10.99 -15.61 6.10
C LEU A 345 -12.15 -16.61 5.99
N THR A 346 -12.66 -17.10 7.11
CA THR A 346 -13.82 -18.01 7.14
C THR A 346 -15.07 -17.31 6.61
N PHE A 347 -15.32 -16.07 7.05
CA PHE A 347 -16.44 -15.27 6.59
C PHE A 347 -16.40 -15.01 5.08
N ALA A 348 -15.25 -14.60 4.54
CA ALA A 348 -15.07 -14.35 3.12
C ALA A 348 -15.44 -15.57 2.27
N GLN A 349 -15.03 -16.77 2.69
CA GLN A 349 -15.33 -18.02 1.98
C GLN A 349 -16.82 -18.36 2.01
N ARG A 350 -17.47 -18.26 3.18
CA ARG A 350 -18.87 -18.64 3.37
C ARG A 350 -19.83 -17.70 2.65
N GLU A 351 -19.58 -16.40 2.74
CA GLU A 351 -20.48 -15.37 2.18
C GLU A 351 -20.25 -15.16 0.67
N TYR A 352 -18.99 -15.14 0.22
CA TYR A 352 -18.66 -14.67 -1.13
C TYR A 352 -18.12 -15.76 -2.06
N LYS A 353 -17.71 -16.92 -1.54
CA LYS A 353 -17.17 -18.06 -2.32
C LYS A 353 -16.14 -17.61 -3.38
N PRO A 354 -15.07 -16.91 -2.96
CA PRO A 354 -14.18 -16.21 -3.87
C PRO A 354 -13.41 -17.17 -4.78
N ALA A 355 -12.95 -16.67 -5.93
CA ALA A 355 -12.07 -17.38 -6.83
C ALA A 355 -10.66 -17.56 -6.23
N ALA A 356 -10.21 -16.58 -5.45
CA ALA A 356 -8.99 -16.60 -4.67
C ALA A 356 -9.08 -15.62 -3.50
N ILE A 357 -8.25 -15.80 -2.47
CA ILE A 357 -8.11 -14.90 -1.33
C ILE A 357 -6.67 -14.40 -1.26
N ILE A 358 -6.49 -13.10 -1.10
CA ILE A 358 -5.20 -12.49 -0.76
C ILE A 358 -5.38 -11.72 0.54
N ASP A 359 -4.74 -12.15 1.61
CA ASP A 359 -4.72 -11.40 2.86
C ASP A 359 -3.41 -10.65 3.07
N LEU A 360 -3.48 -9.48 3.70
CA LEU A 360 -2.36 -8.60 3.99
C LEU A 360 -2.37 -8.24 5.47
N ALA A 361 -1.22 -8.36 6.12
CA ALA A 361 -1.11 -8.06 7.54
C ALA A 361 0.30 -7.66 7.96
N THR A 362 0.38 -6.70 8.88
CA THR A 362 1.56 -6.42 9.69
C THR A 362 1.69 -7.52 10.76
N LEU A 363 1.98 -8.75 10.34
CA LEU A 363 1.68 -9.92 11.16
C LEU A 363 2.81 -10.30 12.11
N THR A 364 4.07 -10.21 11.67
CA THR A 364 5.18 -10.70 12.49
C THR A 364 6.42 -9.81 12.44
N GLY A 365 7.00 -9.54 13.61
CA GLY A 365 8.35 -8.97 13.70
C GLY A 365 9.44 -9.90 13.12
N ALA A 366 9.18 -11.21 13.07
CA ALA A 366 10.07 -12.18 12.43
C ALA A 366 10.24 -11.92 10.92
N MET A 367 9.22 -11.37 10.25
CA MET A 367 9.34 -11.02 8.84
C MET A 367 10.32 -9.86 8.64
N ILE A 368 10.26 -8.84 9.51
CA ILE A 368 11.21 -7.71 9.52
C ILE A 368 12.64 -8.21 9.73
N VAL A 369 12.86 -9.14 10.67
CA VAL A 369 14.19 -9.74 10.89
C VAL A 369 14.70 -10.46 9.64
N SER A 370 13.82 -11.05 8.84
CA SER A 370 14.19 -11.85 7.66
C SER A 370 14.40 -11.04 6.37
N LEU A 371 13.49 -10.11 6.05
CA LEU A 371 13.48 -9.37 4.78
C LEU A 371 13.76 -7.87 4.94
N GLY A 372 13.89 -7.38 6.18
CA GLY A 372 14.03 -5.96 6.47
C GLY A 372 12.84 -5.16 5.94
N HIS A 373 13.14 -4.11 5.18
CA HIS A 373 12.17 -3.17 4.61
C HIS A 373 12.20 -3.19 3.07
N GLU A 374 12.63 -4.29 2.47
CA GLU A 374 12.85 -4.42 1.02
C GLU A 374 11.78 -5.25 0.30
N TYR A 375 11.18 -6.22 0.99
CA TYR A 375 10.20 -7.16 0.45
C TYR A 375 9.12 -7.48 1.49
N GLY A 376 7.86 -7.63 1.06
CA GLY A 376 6.84 -8.33 1.84
C GLY A 376 7.02 -9.84 1.78
N GLY A 377 6.66 -10.56 2.85
CA GLY A 377 6.70 -12.03 2.86
C GLY A 377 5.47 -12.63 2.20
N LEU A 378 5.65 -13.53 1.23
CA LEU A 378 4.56 -14.22 0.52
C LEU A 378 4.48 -15.69 0.91
N PHE A 379 3.32 -16.11 1.41
CA PHE A 379 2.94 -17.50 1.68
C PHE A 379 1.66 -17.81 0.90
N ALA A 380 1.42 -19.06 0.49
CA ALA A 380 0.27 -19.43 -0.34
C ALA A 380 0.15 -20.94 -0.41
N ASN A 381 -1.08 -21.43 -0.57
CA ASN A 381 -1.38 -22.83 -0.84
C ASN A 381 -1.41 -23.17 -2.34
N ASP A 382 -1.37 -22.15 -3.21
CA ASP A 382 -1.46 -22.28 -4.66
C ASP A 382 -0.25 -21.61 -5.35
N GLU A 383 0.42 -22.36 -6.22
CA GLU A 383 1.67 -21.92 -6.87
C GLU A 383 1.41 -20.94 -8.03
N GLU A 384 0.27 -21.05 -8.72
CA GLU A 384 -0.09 -20.13 -9.80
C GLU A 384 -0.41 -18.74 -9.25
N LEU A 385 -1.18 -18.68 -8.17
CA LEU A 385 -1.48 -17.47 -7.42
C LEU A 385 -0.19 -16.81 -6.91
N ALA A 386 0.70 -17.59 -6.29
CA ALA A 386 1.99 -17.08 -5.80
C ALA A 386 2.83 -16.46 -6.92
N ALA A 387 2.91 -17.12 -8.09
CA ALA A 387 3.66 -16.61 -9.24
C ALA A 387 3.05 -15.32 -9.82
N LYS A 388 1.70 -15.23 -9.88
CA LYS A 388 0.99 -14.03 -10.32
C LYS A 388 1.25 -12.84 -9.38
N ILE A 389 1.24 -13.07 -8.07
CA ILE A 389 1.56 -12.04 -7.07
C ILE A 389 3.01 -11.59 -7.19
N ASP A 390 3.98 -12.51 -7.29
CA ASP A 390 5.39 -12.15 -7.46
C ASP A 390 5.62 -11.30 -8.73
N LYS A 391 4.99 -11.68 -9.85
CA LYS A 391 5.03 -10.91 -11.09
C LYS A 391 4.46 -9.50 -10.91
N ALA A 392 3.30 -9.37 -10.25
CA ALA A 392 2.68 -8.09 -9.97
C ALA A 392 3.53 -7.22 -9.02
N GLY A 393 4.18 -7.82 -8.02
CA GLY A 393 5.05 -7.12 -7.08
C GLY A 393 6.31 -6.57 -7.74
N LYS A 394 6.92 -7.34 -8.65
CA LYS A 394 8.05 -6.85 -9.45
C LYS A 394 7.62 -5.73 -10.41
N ALA A 395 6.45 -5.84 -11.03
CA ALA A 395 5.93 -4.84 -11.97
C ALA A 395 5.54 -3.51 -11.31
N SER A 396 4.96 -3.57 -10.11
CA SER A 396 4.54 -2.38 -9.33
C SER A 396 5.66 -1.76 -8.48
N GLY A 397 6.72 -2.53 -8.21
CA GLY A 397 7.77 -2.16 -7.25
C GLY A 397 7.42 -2.46 -5.78
N ASP A 398 6.19 -2.89 -5.49
CA ASP A 398 5.78 -3.44 -4.18
C ASP A 398 6.17 -4.92 -4.12
N LYS A 399 7.48 -5.18 -4.01
CA LYS A 399 8.07 -6.51 -4.16
C LYS A 399 7.70 -7.45 -3.01
N VAL A 400 7.47 -8.72 -3.34
CA VAL A 400 7.28 -9.81 -2.37
C VAL A 400 8.34 -10.89 -2.52
N TRP A 401 8.55 -11.68 -1.47
CA TRP A 401 9.44 -12.84 -1.51
C TRP A 401 8.76 -14.08 -0.95
N ARG A 402 8.84 -15.19 -1.70
CA ARG A 402 8.17 -16.45 -1.38
C ARG A 402 8.85 -17.15 -0.19
N PHE A 403 8.06 -17.50 0.82
CA PHE A 403 8.45 -18.34 1.95
C PHE A 403 7.75 -19.69 1.90
N PRO A 404 8.34 -20.74 2.52
CA PRO A 404 7.76 -22.08 2.48
C PRO A 404 6.59 -22.23 3.47
N LEU A 405 5.68 -23.13 3.14
CA LEU A 405 4.76 -23.79 4.08
C LEU A 405 5.11 -25.28 4.09
N SER A 406 5.07 -25.92 5.27
CA SER A 406 5.34 -27.36 5.38
C SER A 406 4.74 -27.98 6.64
N LYS A 407 4.40 -29.27 6.55
CA LYS A 407 3.87 -30.05 7.69
C LYS A 407 4.75 -30.01 8.94
N ALA A 408 6.07 -29.79 8.79
CA ALA A 408 6.97 -29.67 9.93
C ALA A 408 6.73 -28.38 10.74
N TYR A 409 6.46 -27.27 10.05
CA TYR A 409 6.10 -26.01 10.69
C TYR A 409 4.69 -26.03 11.26
N ASP A 410 3.76 -26.67 10.56
CA ASP A 410 2.37 -26.80 10.99
C ASP A 410 2.25 -27.53 12.35
N LYS A 411 3.03 -28.59 12.57
CA LYS A 411 3.06 -29.29 13.87
C LYS A 411 3.52 -28.42 15.04
N LEU A 412 4.21 -27.30 14.80
CA LEU A 412 4.69 -26.43 15.87
C LEU A 412 3.55 -25.67 16.57
N ILE A 413 2.38 -25.58 15.93
CA ILE A 413 1.18 -24.95 16.49
C ILE A 413 0.19 -25.96 17.07
N ASP A 414 0.55 -27.23 17.22
CA ASP A 414 -0.34 -28.21 17.87
C ASP A 414 -0.56 -27.86 19.35
N SER A 415 -1.80 -28.00 19.81
CA SER A 415 -2.21 -27.80 21.22
C SER A 415 -2.53 -29.15 21.88
N ALA A 416 -2.39 -29.20 23.20
CA ALA A 416 -2.81 -30.34 24.00
C ALA A 416 -4.29 -30.25 24.47
N ILE A 417 -4.90 -29.06 24.37
CA ILE A 417 -6.22 -28.77 24.94
C ILE A 417 -7.21 -28.15 23.94
N ALA A 418 -6.74 -27.81 22.74
CA ALA A 418 -7.52 -27.24 21.63
C ALA A 418 -7.04 -27.85 20.30
N ASP A 419 -7.68 -27.48 19.18
CA ASP A 419 -7.27 -27.94 17.86
C ASP A 419 -5.90 -27.35 17.44
N MET A 420 -5.56 -26.17 17.93
CA MET A 420 -4.27 -25.51 17.71
C MET A 420 -3.96 -24.44 18.77
N LYS A 421 -2.70 -24.01 18.83
CA LYS A 421 -2.27 -22.78 19.51
C LYS A 421 -2.19 -21.63 18.52
N ASN A 422 -2.43 -20.41 18.98
CA ASN A 422 -2.26 -19.23 18.12
C ASN A 422 -0.78 -18.92 17.81
N MET A 423 0.18 -19.41 18.61
CA MET A 423 1.61 -19.14 18.39
C MET A 423 2.44 -20.43 18.41
N GLY A 424 3.38 -20.53 17.46
CA GLY A 424 4.41 -21.57 17.42
C GLY A 424 5.66 -21.17 18.21
N ALA A 425 6.79 -21.82 17.90
CA ALA A 425 8.08 -21.45 18.48
C ALA A 425 8.60 -20.09 17.96
N ARG A 426 9.57 -19.51 18.66
CA ARG A 426 10.22 -18.23 18.27
C ARG A 426 10.84 -18.30 16.86
N PHE A 427 11.47 -19.41 16.50
CA PHE A 427 12.12 -19.57 15.20
C PHE A 427 11.11 -20.03 14.15
N GLY A 428 11.12 -19.38 12.99
CA GLY A 428 10.11 -19.62 11.96
C GLY A 428 8.75 -18.97 12.26
N GLY A 429 8.72 -17.94 13.13
CA GLY A 429 7.49 -17.29 13.58
C GLY A 429 6.54 -16.88 12.45
N SER A 430 7.06 -16.26 11.38
CA SER A 430 6.26 -15.87 10.20
C SER A 430 5.67 -17.08 9.47
N ILE A 431 6.43 -18.17 9.36
CA ILE A 431 5.97 -19.41 8.71
C ILE A 431 4.84 -20.04 9.55
N THR A 432 5.01 -20.12 10.87
CA THR A 432 3.96 -20.67 11.76
C THR A 432 2.71 -19.78 11.81
N ALA A 433 2.86 -18.47 11.65
CA ALA A 433 1.73 -17.54 11.54
C ALA A 433 0.93 -17.78 10.26
N ALA A 434 1.62 -17.94 9.13
CA ALA A 434 0.98 -18.30 7.87
C ALA A 434 0.33 -19.69 7.92
N GLN A 435 0.97 -20.68 8.57
CA GLN A 435 0.37 -22.00 8.79
C GLN A 435 -0.92 -21.92 9.62
N PHE A 436 -0.93 -21.10 10.67
CA PHE A 436 -2.13 -20.85 11.45
C PHE A 436 -3.27 -20.35 10.55
N LEU A 437 -3.01 -19.34 9.71
CA LEU A 437 -4.02 -18.80 8.78
C LEU A 437 -4.50 -19.85 7.76
N GLN A 438 -3.59 -20.68 7.24
CA GLN A 438 -3.93 -21.73 6.28
C GLN A 438 -4.97 -22.72 6.83
N ARG A 439 -4.98 -23.01 8.14
CA ARG A 439 -5.97 -23.91 8.76
C ARG A 439 -7.42 -23.38 8.69
N PHE A 440 -7.62 -22.12 8.32
CA PHE A 440 -8.95 -21.49 8.17
C PHE A 440 -9.34 -21.26 6.71
N VAL A 441 -8.56 -21.80 5.77
CA VAL A 441 -8.83 -21.75 4.34
C VAL A 441 -9.13 -23.16 3.86
N ASP A 442 -10.23 -23.33 3.13
CA ASP A 442 -10.58 -24.61 2.52
C ASP A 442 -9.50 -25.01 1.49
N ASP A 443 -9.13 -26.29 1.46
CA ASP A 443 -8.08 -26.82 0.55
C ASP A 443 -8.34 -26.49 -0.95
N SER A 444 -9.61 -26.29 -1.32
CA SER A 444 -10.03 -25.97 -2.68
C SER A 444 -10.00 -24.46 -3.03
N CYS A 445 -9.76 -23.59 -2.05
CA CYS A 445 -9.70 -22.15 -2.23
C CYS A 445 -8.23 -21.69 -2.39
N PRO A 446 -7.83 -21.16 -3.57
CA PRO A 446 -6.53 -20.54 -3.74
C PRO A 446 -6.37 -19.36 -2.78
N TRP A 447 -5.30 -19.37 -2.00
CA TRP A 447 -5.04 -18.39 -0.97
C TRP A 447 -3.58 -18.00 -0.91
N ALA A 448 -3.33 -16.72 -0.70
CA ALA A 448 -2.03 -16.17 -0.38
C ALA A 448 -2.10 -15.21 0.81
N HIS A 449 -1.10 -15.30 1.67
CA HIS A 449 -0.85 -14.37 2.77
C HIS A 449 0.38 -13.52 2.50
N LEU A 450 0.21 -12.21 2.65
CA LEU A 450 1.26 -11.21 2.56
C LEU A 450 1.57 -10.64 3.95
N ASP A 451 2.71 -11.04 4.53
CA ASP A 451 3.22 -10.40 5.74
C ASP A 451 3.98 -9.13 5.35
N ILE A 452 3.35 -7.99 5.63
CA ILE A 452 3.82 -6.65 5.22
C ILE A 452 4.38 -5.84 6.39
N ALA A 453 4.69 -6.48 7.54
CA ALA A 453 5.15 -5.79 8.75
C ALA A 453 6.32 -4.83 8.52
N GLY A 454 7.28 -5.21 7.66
CA GLY A 454 8.43 -4.37 7.32
C GLY A 454 8.15 -3.28 6.28
N MET A 455 6.97 -3.27 5.66
CA MET A 455 6.74 -2.47 4.45
C MET A 455 5.82 -1.28 4.64
N VAL A 456 4.98 -1.26 5.67
CA VAL A 456 3.94 -0.23 5.85
C VAL A 456 4.46 1.13 6.32
N TRP A 457 5.63 1.13 6.96
CA TRP A 457 6.29 2.32 7.50
C TRP A 457 7.77 2.34 7.14
N ALA A 458 8.29 3.53 6.83
CA ALA A 458 9.70 3.73 6.49
C ALA A 458 10.33 4.87 7.29
N ASP A 459 11.49 4.61 7.88
CA ASP A 459 12.27 5.62 8.61
C ASP A 459 13.07 6.56 7.71
N LYS A 460 13.22 6.17 6.45
CA LYS A 460 13.93 6.91 5.42
C LYS A 460 13.04 7.08 4.20
N PRO A 461 13.19 8.19 3.45
CA PRO A 461 12.49 8.34 2.18
C PRO A 461 12.86 7.20 1.22
N GLY A 462 11.85 6.64 0.57
CA GLY A 462 12.03 5.73 -0.56
C GLY A 462 11.99 6.48 -1.89
N ALA A 463 11.76 5.74 -2.97
CA ALA A 463 11.57 6.34 -4.28
C ALA A 463 10.30 7.21 -4.31
N THR A 464 9.13 6.62 -4.02
CA THR A 464 7.81 7.25 -4.20
C THR A 464 7.12 7.64 -2.88
N TRP A 465 7.83 7.59 -1.75
CA TRP A 465 7.31 7.98 -0.44
C TRP A 465 8.36 8.72 0.39
N ASP A 466 7.90 9.56 1.31
CA ASP A 466 8.73 10.19 2.35
C ASP A 466 8.82 9.31 3.61
N LYS A 467 9.61 9.74 4.60
CA LYS A 467 9.56 9.11 5.93
C LYS A 467 8.11 9.03 6.42
N GLY A 468 7.69 7.85 6.88
CA GLY A 468 6.34 7.58 7.38
C GLY A 468 5.64 6.45 6.63
N ALA A 469 4.32 6.54 6.53
CA ALA A 469 3.49 5.56 5.85
C ALA A 469 3.86 5.46 4.36
N THR A 470 4.07 4.24 3.87
CA THR A 470 4.55 3.97 2.51
C THR A 470 3.41 3.83 1.50
N GLY A 471 2.24 3.37 1.95
CA GLY A 471 1.13 2.98 1.08
C GLY A 471 1.32 1.63 0.38
N TYR A 472 2.28 0.82 0.87
CA TYR A 472 2.60 -0.51 0.33
C TYR A 472 1.36 -1.39 0.22
N GLY A 473 1.29 -2.15 -0.88
CA GLY A 473 0.26 -3.17 -1.12
C GLY A 473 -0.79 -2.69 -2.12
N VAL A 474 -1.13 -1.40 -2.15
CA VAL A 474 -2.14 -0.88 -3.09
C VAL A 474 -1.71 -1.08 -4.54
N ARG A 475 -0.46 -0.73 -4.89
CA ARG A 475 0.04 -0.88 -6.26
C ARG A 475 0.20 -2.34 -6.66
N LEU A 476 0.64 -3.19 -5.73
CA LEU A 476 0.70 -4.64 -5.91
C LEU A 476 -0.67 -5.21 -6.25
N LEU A 477 -1.69 -4.92 -5.45
CA LEU A 477 -3.04 -5.46 -5.61
C LEU A 477 -3.70 -4.93 -6.89
N ASP A 478 -3.55 -3.63 -7.18
CA ASP A 478 -4.04 -3.05 -8.42
C ASP A 478 -3.40 -3.71 -9.66
N THR A 479 -2.07 -3.85 -9.64
CA THR A 479 -1.32 -4.49 -10.73
C THR A 479 -1.70 -5.96 -10.89
N PHE A 480 -1.93 -6.67 -9.78
CA PHE A 480 -2.42 -8.04 -9.79
C PHE A 480 -3.78 -8.13 -10.50
N VAL A 481 -4.74 -7.28 -10.14
CA VAL A 481 -6.07 -7.26 -10.79
C VAL A 481 -5.94 -6.98 -12.28
N ARG A 482 -5.16 -5.97 -12.67
CA ARG A 482 -4.94 -5.64 -14.10
C ARG A 482 -4.39 -6.81 -14.90
N GLN A 483 -3.41 -7.53 -14.34
CA GLN A 483 -2.70 -8.60 -15.06
C GLN A 483 -3.44 -9.93 -15.04
N THR A 484 -4.41 -10.13 -14.15
CA THR A 484 -5.01 -11.45 -13.91
C THR A 484 -6.51 -11.50 -14.13
N LEU A 485 -7.22 -10.38 -13.96
CA LEU A 485 -8.68 -10.33 -14.04
C LEU A 485 -9.19 -9.45 -15.19
N GLU A 486 -8.42 -8.47 -15.68
CA GLU A 486 -8.93 -7.45 -16.60
C GLU A 486 -8.65 -7.66 -18.09
N GLY A 487 -7.97 -8.74 -18.47
CA GLY A 487 -7.72 -9.13 -19.86
C GLY A 487 -6.62 -8.35 -20.55
#